data_AF-A0A1G0R9K3-F1
#
_entry.id   AF-A0A1G0R9K3-F1
#
_cell.length_a   1.000
_cell.length_b   1.000
_cell.length_c   1.000
_cell.angle_alpha   90.00
_cell.angle_beta   90.00
_cell.angle_gamma   90.00
#
_symmetry.space_group_name_H-M   'P 1'
#
loop_
_entity.id
_entity.type
_entity.pdbx_description
1 polymer ?
#
loop_
_entity_poly.entity_id
_entity_poly.type
_entity_poly.pdbx_seq_one_letter_code
_entity_poly.pdbx_strand_id
1 'polypeptide(L)'
;MEPFVTNRYVYGPYGEPLHYDNEKERQGFIGKEKDLESGLADHGVRKYDYISGRFTSTDPLWEKYMGLTPYQYSANNPVSLLDRNGKDIVVAFSGANFSESKDNATAGKIVNNINSFADKNNVSDLDAKAFPTQAYPSYFYLKEAISFVKQNWSEGENIIIYGYSAGGVAAMNLCKELEKDNLKVNLLITVDAAFSIFSPIISREVSENVELNLNFYQTTLSKILSRGDANYTKGKQTFIKNIKKGSSHSDIDESTQNQVESEIESIILR
;
A
#
# COMPACT_ATOMS: atom_id res chain seq x y z
N MET A 1 44.97 -0.26 -10.04
CA MET A 1 44.48 -1.20 -11.07
C MET A 1 43.08 -0.72 -11.40
N GLU A 2 42.78 -0.39 -12.65
CA GLU A 2 41.42 0.04 -13.00
C GLU A 2 40.46 -1.16 -13.01
N PRO A 3 39.22 -0.97 -12.55
CA PRO A 3 38.21 -2.02 -12.64
C PRO A 3 37.90 -2.31 -14.11
N PHE A 4 37.79 -3.60 -14.46
CA PHE A 4 37.36 -4.06 -15.78
C PHE A 4 36.13 -4.96 -15.64
N VAL A 5 35.26 -4.93 -16.64
CA VAL A 5 34.06 -5.76 -16.68
C VAL A 5 34.45 -7.20 -16.99
N THR A 6 34.01 -8.13 -16.15
CA THR A 6 34.24 -9.56 -16.36
C THR A 6 33.11 -10.22 -17.15
N ASN A 7 31.86 -9.86 -16.88
CA ASN A 7 30.68 -10.39 -17.57
C ASN A 7 29.56 -9.34 -17.63
N ARG A 8 28.73 -9.40 -18.67
CA ARG A 8 27.47 -8.69 -18.83
C ARG A 8 26.35 -9.66 -19.10
N TYR A 9 25.20 -9.39 -18.48
CA TYR A 9 23.97 -10.12 -18.71
C TYR A 9 22.82 -9.14 -18.95
N VAL A 10 21.94 -9.48 -19.89
CA VAL A 10 20.69 -8.75 -20.14
C VAL A 10 19.57 -9.78 -20.13
N TYR A 11 18.50 -9.45 -19.42
CA TYR A 11 17.32 -10.31 -19.29
C TYR A 11 16.09 -9.55 -19.77
N GLY A 12 15.12 -10.29 -20.30
CA GLY A 12 13.79 -9.79 -20.54
C GLY A 12 12.97 -9.76 -19.24
N PRO A 13 11.72 -9.28 -19.31
CA PRO A 13 10.88 -9.06 -18.13
C PRO A 13 10.74 -10.28 -17.22
N TYR A 14 10.68 -11.50 -17.77
CA TYR A 14 10.45 -12.72 -17.01
C TYR A 14 11.75 -13.47 -16.67
N GLY A 15 12.90 -12.86 -16.91
CA GLY A 15 14.21 -13.47 -16.69
C GLY A 15 14.71 -14.31 -17.84
N GLU A 16 13.98 -14.36 -18.96
CA GLU A 16 14.46 -14.93 -20.20
C GLU A 16 15.75 -14.20 -20.60
N PRO A 17 16.84 -14.92 -20.87
CA PRO A 17 18.10 -14.26 -21.08
C PRO A 17 18.12 -13.69 -22.52
N LEU A 18 18.49 -12.42 -22.67
CA LEU A 18 18.60 -11.71 -23.96
C LEU A 18 20.06 -11.55 -24.41
N HIS A 19 20.99 -11.51 -23.46
CA HIS A 19 22.44 -11.47 -23.70
C HIS A 19 23.21 -12.07 -22.53
N TYR A 20 24.25 -12.86 -22.81
CA TYR A 20 25.05 -13.58 -21.82
C TYR A 20 26.49 -13.73 -22.30
N ASP A 21 27.44 -13.18 -21.53
CA ASP A 21 28.88 -13.32 -21.82
C ASP A 21 29.45 -14.66 -21.34
N ASN A 22 28.85 -15.28 -20.32
CA ASN A 22 29.32 -16.55 -19.76
C ASN A 22 28.15 -17.48 -19.39
N GLU A 23 27.94 -18.51 -20.22
CA GLU A 23 26.86 -19.50 -20.05
C GLU A 23 27.07 -20.46 -18.86
N LYS A 24 28.25 -20.46 -18.24
CA LYS A 24 28.56 -21.30 -17.07
C LYS A 24 28.25 -20.63 -15.74
N GLU A 25 27.89 -19.35 -15.75
CA GLU A 25 27.48 -18.64 -14.53
C GLU A 25 26.16 -19.22 -14.02
N ARG A 26 26.15 -19.54 -12.73
CA ARG A 26 24.96 -20.11 -12.08
C ARG A 26 24.09 -19.00 -11.53
N GLN A 27 24.64 -17.85 -11.15
CA GLN A 27 23.84 -16.73 -10.69
C GLN A 27 23.14 -16.03 -11.88
N GLY A 28 21.82 -16.13 -11.94
CA GLY A 28 20.99 -15.66 -13.05
C GLY A 28 20.16 -14.43 -12.73
N PHE A 29 19.01 -14.34 -13.40
CA PHE A 29 18.02 -13.27 -13.20
C PHE A 29 17.70 -13.08 -11.71
N ILE A 30 17.67 -11.81 -11.27
CA ILE A 30 17.40 -11.37 -9.90
C ILE A 30 18.24 -12.10 -8.82
N GLY A 31 19.43 -12.57 -9.20
CA GLY A 31 20.36 -13.25 -8.30
C GLY A 31 20.00 -14.71 -7.97
N LYS A 32 19.00 -15.30 -8.64
CA LYS A 32 18.58 -16.70 -8.42
C LYS A 32 19.50 -17.67 -9.16
N GLU A 33 19.77 -18.81 -8.53
CA GLU A 33 20.66 -19.82 -9.11
C GLU A 33 19.94 -20.55 -10.24
N LYS A 34 20.54 -20.60 -11.43
CA LYS A 34 20.11 -21.42 -12.55
C LYS A 34 20.79 -22.78 -12.46
N ASP A 35 19.99 -23.83 -12.42
CA ASP A 35 20.46 -25.18 -12.64
C ASP A 35 20.75 -25.39 -14.13
N LEU A 36 22.00 -25.71 -14.46
CA LEU A 36 22.45 -25.89 -15.84
C LEU A 36 21.97 -27.21 -16.45
N GLU A 37 21.62 -28.21 -15.62
CA GLU A 37 21.17 -29.51 -16.11
C GLU A 37 19.70 -29.46 -16.55
N SER A 38 18.83 -28.86 -15.73
CA SER A 38 17.41 -28.70 -16.08
C SER A 38 17.09 -27.41 -16.84
N GLY A 39 17.98 -26.42 -16.79
CA GLY A 39 17.73 -25.07 -17.31
C GLY A 39 16.80 -24.22 -16.44
N LEU A 40 16.32 -24.75 -15.31
CA LEU A 40 15.38 -24.09 -14.40
C LEU A 40 16.11 -23.29 -13.32
N ALA A 41 15.47 -22.23 -12.85
CA ALA A 41 15.95 -21.43 -11.75
C ALA A 41 15.41 -21.90 -10.40
N ASP A 42 16.25 -21.82 -9.38
CA ASP A 42 15.87 -22.07 -8.00
C ASP A 42 15.32 -20.80 -7.35
N HIS A 43 14.01 -20.80 -7.10
CA HIS A 43 13.29 -19.73 -6.40
C HIS A 43 12.86 -20.20 -4.99
N GLY A 44 13.61 -21.15 -4.40
CA GLY A 44 13.37 -21.70 -3.09
C GLY A 44 12.33 -22.82 -3.12
N VAL A 45 11.08 -22.48 -2.84
CA VAL A 45 9.99 -23.47 -2.72
C VAL A 45 9.53 -24.04 -4.08
N ARG A 46 9.90 -23.39 -5.18
CA ARG A 46 9.51 -23.76 -6.54
C ARG A 46 10.67 -23.56 -7.51
N LYS A 47 10.68 -24.36 -8.57
CA LYS A 47 11.55 -24.15 -9.73
C LYS A 47 10.84 -23.26 -10.74
N TYR A 48 11.59 -22.35 -11.36
CA TYR A 48 11.06 -21.34 -12.27
C TYR A 48 11.69 -21.52 -13.65
N ASP A 49 10.84 -21.49 -14.68
CA ASP A 49 11.28 -21.54 -16.07
C ASP A 49 11.30 -20.12 -16.64
N TYR A 50 12.51 -19.60 -16.86
CA TYR A 50 12.74 -18.29 -17.44
C TYR A 50 12.16 -18.14 -18.85
N ILE A 51 12.06 -19.23 -19.63
CA ILE A 51 11.60 -19.16 -21.02
C ILE A 51 10.08 -18.99 -21.06
N SER A 52 9.35 -19.76 -20.26
CA SER A 52 7.89 -19.65 -20.20
C SER A 52 7.37 -18.57 -19.25
N GLY A 53 8.23 -18.04 -18.38
CA GLY A 53 7.86 -17.06 -17.36
C GLY A 53 6.96 -17.63 -16.27
N ARG A 54 7.07 -18.94 -15.98
CA ARG A 54 6.18 -19.66 -15.05
C ARG A 54 6.93 -20.56 -14.07
N PHE A 55 6.31 -20.79 -12.91
CA PHE A 55 6.75 -21.85 -12.01
C PHE A 55 6.34 -23.22 -12.56
N THR A 56 7.17 -24.23 -12.32
CA THR A 56 6.92 -25.61 -12.76
C THR A 56 6.01 -26.39 -11.82
N SER A 57 5.66 -25.82 -10.66
CA SER A 57 4.75 -26.40 -9.68
C SER A 57 3.74 -25.37 -9.15
N THR A 58 2.62 -25.87 -8.65
CA THR A 58 1.54 -25.10 -8.02
C THR A 58 2.08 -24.34 -6.81
N ASP A 59 1.69 -23.07 -6.65
CA ASP A 59 1.96 -22.31 -5.42
C ASP A 59 1.40 -23.03 -4.18
N PRO A 60 2.20 -23.32 -3.13
CA PRO A 60 1.68 -23.91 -1.90
C PRO A 60 0.57 -23.10 -1.21
N LEU A 61 0.48 -21.80 -1.50
CA LEU A 61 -0.51 -20.88 -0.94
C LEU A 61 -1.59 -20.47 -1.97
N TRP A 62 -1.73 -21.19 -3.08
CA TRP A 62 -2.65 -20.81 -4.17
C TRP A 62 -4.09 -20.57 -3.71
N GLU A 63 -4.57 -21.27 -2.68
CA GLU A 63 -5.92 -21.10 -2.11
C GLU A 63 -6.16 -19.69 -1.55
N LYS A 64 -5.12 -18.99 -1.09
CA LYS A 64 -5.21 -17.60 -0.63
C LYS A 64 -5.36 -16.62 -1.79
N TYR A 65 -4.99 -17.01 -3.00
CA TYR A 65 -4.91 -16.16 -4.18
C TYR A 65 -5.82 -16.67 -5.31
N MET A 66 -7.10 -16.93 -5.00
CA MET A 66 -8.04 -17.55 -5.95
C MET A 66 -8.22 -16.77 -7.27
N GLY A 67 -7.91 -15.46 -7.29
CA GLY A 67 -7.95 -14.63 -8.51
C GLY A 67 -6.71 -14.76 -9.41
N LEU A 68 -5.72 -15.54 -9.00
CA LEU A 68 -4.41 -15.67 -9.63
C LEU A 68 -4.17 -17.10 -10.08
N THR A 69 -3.36 -17.27 -11.13
CA THR A 69 -3.01 -18.64 -11.56
C THR A 69 -1.94 -19.21 -10.63
N PRO A 70 -2.00 -20.49 -10.24
CA PRO A 70 -1.04 -21.07 -9.30
C PRO A 70 0.40 -21.18 -9.82
N TYR A 71 0.62 -20.89 -11.11
CA TYR A 71 1.91 -21.01 -11.80
C TYR A 71 2.53 -19.67 -12.19
N GLN A 72 1.84 -18.55 -11.94
CA GLN A 72 2.34 -17.24 -12.36
C GLN A 72 3.56 -16.81 -11.54
N TYR A 73 4.45 -16.06 -12.19
CA TYR A 73 5.49 -15.33 -11.51
C TYR A 73 5.07 -13.87 -11.37
N SER A 74 5.23 -13.32 -10.15
CA SER A 74 5.13 -11.89 -9.90
C SER A 74 3.82 -11.30 -10.48
N ALA A 75 2.68 -11.94 -10.22
CA ALA A 75 1.35 -11.61 -10.76
C ALA A 75 1.25 -11.20 -12.25
N ASN A 76 2.13 -11.76 -13.11
CA ASN A 76 2.29 -11.38 -14.52
C ASN A 76 2.75 -9.92 -14.76
N ASN A 77 3.40 -9.31 -13.78
CA ASN A 77 4.02 -7.99 -13.89
C ASN A 77 5.44 -7.97 -13.30
N PRO A 78 6.39 -8.77 -13.82
CA PRO A 78 7.74 -8.91 -13.26
C PRO A 78 8.65 -7.69 -13.49
N VAL A 79 8.17 -6.67 -14.20
CA VAL A 79 8.87 -5.38 -14.37
C VAL A 79 8.60 -4.46 -13.19
N SER A 80 7.35 -4.41 -12.72
CA SER A 80 6.96 -3.53 -11.60
C SER A 80 6.98 -4.24 -10.25
N LEU A 81 6.70 -5.54 -10.23
CA LEU A 81 6.63 -6.36 -9.02
C LEU A 81 7.98 -7.04 -8.71
N LEU A 82 9.04 -6.52 -9.34
CA LEU A 82 10.41 -6.72 -8.88
C LEU A 82 10.70 -5.68 -7.82
N ASP A 83 10.44 -6.06 -6.59
CA ASP A 83 10.81 -5.29 -5.42
C ASP A 83 12.34 -5.16 -5.34
N ARG A 84 12.86 -3.97 -5.66
CA ARG A 84 14.30 -3.71 -5.69
C ARG A 84 14.81 -3.19 -4.34
N ASN A 85 13.94 -2.86 -3.37
CA ASN A 85 14.34 -2.17 -2.13
C ASN A 85 13.32 -2.16 -0.97
N GLY A 86 12.04 -2.48 -1.19
CA GLY A 86 11.15 -3.03 -0.17
C GLY A 86 10.83 -2.13 1.00
N LYS A 87 10.11 -1.02 0.84
CA LYS A 87 9.58 -0.27 1.99
C LYS A 87 8.25 0.35 1.67
N ASP A 88 7.23 -0.48 1.53
CA ASP A 88 5.87 0.06 1.47
C ASP A 88 5.60 0.91 2.73
N ILE A 89 4.89 2.01 2.55
CA ILE A 89 4.61 2.95 3.64
C ILE A 89 3.13 2.94 3.92
N VAL A 90 2.79 2.68 5.18
CA VAL A 90 1.42 2.79 5.68
C VAL A 90 1.33 3.89 6.72
N VAL A 91 0.56 4.92 6.41
CA VAL A 91 0.22 6.01 7.34
C VAL A 91 -1.23 5.89 7.75
N ALA A 92 -1.51 5.71 9.03
CA ALA A 92 -2.87 5.60 9.54
C ALA A 92 -3.21 6.74 10.52
N PHE A 93 -4.16 7.59 10.19
CA PHE A 93 -4.65 8.64 11.09
C PHE A 93 -5.89 8.19 11.87
N SER A 94 -5.86 8.39 13.18
CA SER A 94 -6.99 8.09 14.05
C SER A 94 -8.06 9.19 14.06
N GLY A 95 -9.22 8.89 14.66
CA GLY A 95 -10.23 9.90 14.96
C GLY A 95 -9.75 10.93 15.98
N ALA A 96 -10.55 11.99 16.20
CA ALA A 96 -10.16 13.05 17.11
C ALA A 96 -10.11 12.55 18.56
N ASN A 97 -8.95 12.67 19.22
CA ASN A 97 -8.80 12.33 20.62
C ASN A 97 -9.42 13.40 21.52
N PHE A 98 -10.45 13.03 22.28
CA PHE A 98 -11.08 13.90 23.29
C PHE A 98 -10.70 13.53 24.74
N SER A 99 -10.06 12.39 24.95
CA SER A 99 -9.42 11.89 26.19
C SER A 99 -8.76 10.56 25.85
N GLU A 100 -7.76 10.09 26.61
CA GLU A 100 -7.09 8.79 26.39
C GLU A 100 -8.09 7.61 26.42
N SER A 101 -8.78 7.28 25.32
CA SER A 101 -9.47 6.00 25.08
C SER A 101 -10.28 5.97 23.76
N LYS A 102 -10.31 4.78 23.15
CA LYS A 102 -11.10 4.31 21.99
C LYS A 102 -10.77 4.83 20.59
N ASP A 103 -10.73 6.14 20.31
CA ASP A 103 -10.65 6.62 18.91
C ASP A 103 -9.26 6.43 18.26
N ASN A 104 -8.21 6.23 19.07
CA ASN A 104 -6.89 5.78 18.61
C ASN A 104 -6.82 4.27 18.27
N ALA A 105 -7.81 3.48 18.68
CA ALA A 105 -7.70 2.03 18.64
C ALA A 105 -7.69 1.51 17.20
N THR A 106 -8.52 2.02 16.30
CA THR A 106 -8.66 1.43 14.97
C THR A 106 -7.44 1.67 14.08
N ALA A 107 -6.93 2.90 14.02
CA ALA A 107 -5.67 3.18 13.30
C ALA A 107 -4.49 2.37 13.85
N GLY A 108 -4.38 2.24 15.18
CA GLY A 108 -3.37 1.40 15.83
C GLY A 108 -3.56 -0.10 15.54
N LYS A 109 -4.80 -0.60 15.56
CA LYS A 109 -5.14 -1.99 15.22
C LYS A 109 -4.80 -2.31 13.77
N ILE A 110 -5.16 -1.42 12.85
CA ILE A 110 -4.83 -1.56 11.42
C ILE A 110 -3.32 -1.70 11.25
N VAL A 111 -2.52 -0.81 11.85
CA VAL A 111 -1.05 -0.87 11.78
C VAL A 111 -0.51 -2.17 12.40
N ASN A 112 -1.03 -2.59 13.56
CA ASN A 112 -0.60 -3.84 14.21
C ASN A 112 -0.96 -5.08 13.37
N ASN A 113 -2.15 -5.10 12.77
CA ASN A 113 -2.61 -6.20 11.94
C ASN A 113 -1.80 -6.28 10.64
N ILE A 114 -1.51 -5.13 10.04
CA ILE A 114 -0.66 -5.01 8.85
C ILE A 114 0.77 -5.49 9.13
N ASN A 115 1.37 -5.07 10.25
CA ASN A 115 2.69 -5.58 10.65
C ASN A 115 2.65 -7.10 10.89
N SER A 116 1.61 -7.59 11.56
CA SER A 116 1.42 -9.04 11.77
C SER A 116 1.22 -9.80 10.46
N PHE A 117 0.57 -9.19 9.48
CA PHE A 117 0.40 -9.74 8.14
C PHE A 117 1.73 -9.78 7.40
N ALA A 118 2.51 -8.69 7.46
CA ALA A 118 3.83 -8.61 6.86
C ALA A 118 4.75 -9.70 7.40
N ASP A 119 4.83 -9.84 8.73
CA ASP A 119 5.61 -10.88 9.41
C ASP A 119 5.22 -12.29 8.95
N LYS A 120 3.91 -12.58 8.86
CA LYS A 120 3.40 -13.89 8.43
C LYS A 120 3.72 -14.22 6.97
N ASN A 121 3.90 -13.20 6.13
CA ASN A 121 4.18 -13.35 4.71
C ASN A 121 5.65 -13.10 4.36
N ASN A 122 6.53 -12.93 5.36
CA ASN A 122 7.94 -12.59 5.20
C ASN A 122 8.18 -11.30 4.39
N VAL A 123 7.29 -10.32 4.54
CA VAL A 123 7.48 -8.94 4.11
C VAL A 123 8.26 -8.25 5.23
N SER A 124 9.56 -8.06 5.04
CA SER A 124 10.47 -7.55 6.07
C SER A 124 10.63 -6.03 6.06
N ASP A 125 9.87 -5.38 5.19
CA ASP A 125 10.34 -4.25 4.41
C ASP A 125 9.10 -3.35 4.16
N LEU A 126 8.50 -2.95 5.30
CA LEU A 126 7.26 -2.21 5.46
C LEU A 126 7.37 -1.25 6.64
N ASP A 127 7.15 0.04 6.39
CA ASP A 127 7.13 1.08 7.42
C ASP A 127 5.69 1.53 7.68
N ALA A 128 5.07 0.97 8.73
CA ALA A 128 3.69 1.29 9.11
C ALA A 128 3.62 2.08 10.42
N LYS A 129 2.93 3.23 10.42
CA LYS A 129 2.78 4.08 11.61
C LYS A 129 1.39 4.70 11.73
N ALA A 130 0.87 4.65 12.96
CA ALA A 130 -0.36 5.34 13.34
C ALA A 130 -0.05 6.73 13.92
N PHE A 131 -0.83 7.72 13.52
CA PHE A 131 -0.75 9.10 14.00
C PHE A 131 -2.07 9.50 14.64
N PRO A 132 -2.04 10.04 15.88
CA PRO A 132 -3.25 10.53 16.50
C PRO A 132 -3.75 11.80 15.80
N THR A 133 -5.06 12.08 15.89
CA THR A 133 -5.58 13.43 15.60
C THR A 133 -6.22 14.06 16.83
N GLN A 134 -6.33 15.40 16.82
CA GLN A 134 -6.95 16.18 17.90
C GLN A 134 -8.09 17.02 17.33
N ALA A 135 -9.08 17.33 18.17
CA ALA A 135 -10.16 18.25 17.82
C ALA A 135 -9.68 19.71 17.90
N TYR A 136 -9.46 20.32 16.73
CA TYR A 136 -9.31 21.77 16.51
C TYR A 136 -8.15 22.51 17.23
N PRO A 137 -7.33 23.32 16.53
CA PRO A 137 -6.95 23.31 15.13
C PRO A 137 -5.44 23.09 15.04
N SER A 138 -4.99 21.85 15.13
CA SER A 138 -3.73 21.55 14.50
C SER A 138 -3.82 20.14 13.98
N TYR A 139 -3.55 19.98 12.68
CA TYR A 139 -3.06 18.74 12.14
C TYR A 139 -1.66 18.53 12.74
N PHE A 140 -1.60 18.39 14.07
CA PHE A 140 -0.40 18.50 14.87
C PHE A 140 0.63 17.53 14.32
N TYR A 141 0.17 16.30 14.05
CA TYR A 141 0.94 15.19 13.53
C TYR A 141 1.07 15.14 12.00
N LEU A 142 0.55 16.12 11.26
CA LEU A 142 0.70 16.12 9.79
C LEU A 142 2.16 16.35 9.39
N LYS A 143 2.88 17.21 10.11
CA LYS A 143 4.32 17.44 9.83
C LYS A 143 5.15 16.19 10.12
N GLU A 144 4.81 15.47 11.17
CA GLU A 144 5.43 14.22 11.58
C GLU A 144 5.12 13.12 10.59
N ALA A 145 3.89 13.05 10.06
CA ALA A 145 3.51 12.11 9.03
C ALA A 145 4.23 12.40 7.70
N ILE A 146 4.33 13.67 7.27
CA ILE A 146 5.13 14.07 6.11
C ILE A 146 6.59 13.66 6.32
N SER A 147 7.14 13.95 7.51
CA SER A 147 8.53 13.60 7.84
C SER A 147 8.76 12.09 7.82
N PHE A 148 7.80 11.32 8.34
CA PHE A 148 7.84 9.86 8.33
C PHE A 148 7.84 9.31 6.90
N VAL A 149 6.95 9.80 6.03
CA VAL A 149 6.95 9.38 4.61
C VAL A 149 8.30 9.74 3.97
N LYS A 150 8.75 11.00 4.08
CA LYS A 150 9.99 11.45 3.43
C LYS A 150 11.27 10.78 3.94
N GLN A 151 11.28 10.28 5.18
CA GLN A 151 12.45 9.61 5.75
C GLN A 151 12.53 8.13 5.39
N ASN A 152 11.38 7.50 5.15
CA ASN A 152 11.33 6.05 4.93
C ASN A 152 11.06 5.68 3.47
N TRP A 153 10.56 6.63 2.65
CA TRP A 153 10.23 6.38 1.25
C TRP A 153 11.43 6.42 0.30
N SER A 154 11.41 5.51 -0.66
CA SER A 154 12.31 5.41 -1.79
C SER A 154 11.50 5.23 -3.09
N GLU A 155 12.12 5.60 -4.21
CA GLU A 155 11.49 5.48 -5.53
C GLU A 155 11.04 4.03 -5.81
N GLY A 156 9.78 3.88 -6.22
CA GLY A 156 9.15 2.59 -6.52
C GLY A 156 8.24 2.04 -5.41
N GLU A 157 8.34 2.54 -4.18
CA GLU A 157 7.57 2.04 -3.03
C GLU A 157 6.14 2.56 -2.99
N ASN A 158 5.21 1.74 -2.51
CA ASN A 158 3.81 2.16 -2.39
C ASN A 158 3.61 3.08 -1.19
N ILE A 159 2.84 4.15 -1.38
CA ILE A 159 2.35 4.99 -0.28
C ILE A 159 0.86 4.71 -0.09
N ILE A 160 0.53 4.22 1.10
CA ILE A 160 -0.82 3.85 1.53
C ILE A 160 -1.22 4.72 2.72
N ILE A 161 -2.35 5.42 2.60
CA ILE A 161 -2.81 6.36 3.62
C ILE A 161 -4.24 6.01 4.04
N TYR A 162 -4.44 5.83 5.34
CA TYR A 162 -5.73 5.60 5.98
C TYR A 162 -6.11 6.77 6.90
N GLY A 163 -7.39 7.11 6.97
CA GLY A 163 -7.87 8.05 7.97
C GLY A 163 -9.35 7.90 8.32
N TYR A 164 -9.66 7.87 9.62
CA TYR A 164 -11.03 7.86 10.13
C TYR A 164 -11.44 9.22 10.72
N SER A 165 -12.65 9.70 10.43
CA SER A 165 -13.21 10.93 11.00
C SER A 165 -12.28 12.14 10.78
N ALA A 166 -11.79 12.80 11.83
CA ALA A 166 -10.79 13.87 11.72
C ALA A 166 -9.49 13.38 11.07
N GLY A 167 -9.12 12.12 11.27
CA GLY A 167 -8.02 11.45 10.58
C GLY A 167 -8.22 11.34 9.08
N GLY A 168 -9.46 11.18 8.60
CA GLY A 168 -9.77 11.20 7.17
C GLY A 168 -9.44 12.57 6.54
N VAL A 169 -9.65 13.66 7.28
CA VAL A 169 -9.26 15.01 6.85
C VAL A 169 -7.73 15.17 6.85
N ALA A 170 -7.05 14.66 7.88
CA ALA A 170 -5.59 14.66 7.94
C ALA A 170 -4.97 13.86 6.78
N ALA A 171 -5.52 12.69 6.46
CA ALA A 171 -5.12 11.85 5.34
C ALA A 171 -5.22 12.57 3.99
N MET A 172 -6.35 13.25 3.72
CA MET A 172 -6.52 14.04 2.50
C MET A 172 -5.52 15.21 2.42
N ASN A 173 -5.20 15.84 3.55
CA ASN A 173 -4.20 16.90 3.58
C ASN A 173 -2.78 16.37 3.39
N LEU A 174 -2.46 15.18 3.92
CA LEU A 174 -1.18 14.53 3.64
C LEU A 174 -1.00 14.28 2.15
N CYS A 175 -2.04 13.79 1.46
CA CYS A 175 -1.97 13.59 0.00
C CYS A 175 -1.63 14.90 -0.75
N LYS A 176 -2.29 16.01 -0.38
CA LYS A 176 -2.02 17.34 -0.96
C LYS A 176 -0.61 17.86 -0.68
N GLU A 177 -0.04 17.54 0.48
CA GLU A 177 1.33 17.92 0.80
C GLU A 177 2.34 17.06 0.00
N LEU A 178 2.09 15.76 -0.13
CA LEU A 178 2.92 14.84 -0.93
C LEU A 178 2.85 15.15 -2.44
N GLU A 179 1.73 15.68 -2.93
CA GLU A 179 1.57 16.14 -4.32
C GLU A 179 2.57 17.22 -4.69
N LYS A 180 2.91 18.13 -3.75
CA LYS A 180 3.90 19.19 -3.97
C LYS A 180 5.31 18.64 -4.22
N ASP A 181 5.59 17.44 -3.74
CA ASP A 181 6.85 16.72 -3.94
C ASP A 181 6.76 15.69 -5.08
N ASN A 182 5.66 15.68 -5.86
CA ASN A 182 5.37 14.69 -6.90
C ASN A 182 5.36 13.23 -6.43
N LEU A 183 5.07 12.99 -5.15
CA LEU A 183 4.98 11.64 -4.61
C LEU A 183 3.61 11.05 -4.91
N LYS A 184 3.59 9.89 -5.56
CA LYS A 184 2.36 9.14 -5.88
C LYS A 184 1.83 8.44 -4.62
N VAL A 185 0.53 8.55 -4.38
CA VAL A 185 -0.19 7.81 -3.34
C VAL A 185 -0.99 6.69 -4.01
N ASN A 186 -0.58 5.45 -3.79
CA ASN A 186 -1.18 4.28 -4.43
C ASN A 186 -2.60 4.02 -3.91
N LEU A 187 -2.82 4.24 -2.61
CA LEU A 187 -4.12 4.04 -1.99
C LEU A 187 -4.39 5.06 -0.88
N LEU A 188 -5.50 5.77 -1.02
CA LEU A 188 -6.11 6.58 0.03
C LEU A 188 -7.41 5.92 0.49
N ILE A 189 -7.48 5.53 1.77
CA ILE A 189 -8.73 5.09 2.39
C ILE A 189 -9.22 6.16 3.35
N THR A 190 -10.40 6.71 3.07
CA THR A 190 -11.10 7.62 3.97
C THR A 190 -12.31 6.93 4.56
N VAL A 191 -12.38 6.88 5.89
CA VAL A 191 -13.53 6.35 6.63
C VAL A 191 -14.21 7.49 7.36
N ASP A 192 -15.39 7.83 6.87
CA ASP A 192 -16.29 8.85 7.41
C ASP A 192 -15.58 10.17 7.74
N ALA A 193 -14.72 10.61 6.82
CA ALA A 193 -13.92 11.82 7.00
C ALA A 193 -14.83 12.98 7.43
N ALA A 194 -14.58 13.57 8.59
CA ALA A 194 -15.52 14.48 9.22
C ALA A 194 -14.80 15.37 10.22
N PHE A 195 -15.43 16.48 10.56
CA PHE A 195 -14.86 17.42 11.51
C PHE A 195 -15.95 18.13 12.31
N SER A 196 -16.74 17.36 13.07
CA SER A 196 -17.84 17.87 13.90
C SER A 196 -18.70 18.87 13.10
N ILE A 197 -19.03 20.03 13.67
CA ILE A 197 -19.84 21.09 13.05
C ILE A 197 -19.28 21.62 11.72
N PHE A 198 -18.00 21.41 11.43
CA PHE A 198 -17.34 21.85 10.20
C PHE A 198 -17.36 20.79 9.09
N SER A 199 -17.91 19.60 9.34
CA SER A 199 -18.05 18.54 8.33
C SER A 199 -18.67 19.00 6.99
N PRO A 200 -19.61 19.98 6.94
CA PRO A 200 -20.13 20.48 5.67
C PRO A 200 -19.15 21.32 4.83
N ILE A 201 -18.09 21.87 5.44
CA ILE A 201 -17.17 22.81 4.78
C ILE A 201 -15.78 22.21 4.52
N ILE A 202 -15.52 20.97 4.95
CA ILE A 202 -14.26 20.30 4.62
C ILE A 202 -14.22 19.93 3.13
N SER A 203 -13.05 20.13 2.51
CA SER A 203 -12.81 19.72 1.14
C SER A 203 -12.96 18.20 0.99
N ARG A 204 -13.77 17.78 0.01
CA ARG A 204 -13.93 16.38 -0.43
C ARG A 204 -13.16 16.04 -1.70
N GLU A 205 -12.37 17.00 -2.18
CA GLU A 205 -11.49 16.85 -3.33
C GLU A 205 -10.27 16.01 -2.97
N VAL A 206 -10.11 14.88 -3.66
CA VAL A 206 -8.94 14.01 -3.62
C VAL A 206 -7.88 14.60 -4.56
N SER A 207 -6.63 14.64 -4.08
CA SER A 207 -5.47 15.14 -4.82
C SER A 207 -5.14 14.25 -6.02
N GLU A 208 -4.58 14.83 -7.09
CA GLU A 208 -4.36 14.12 -8.36
C GLU A 208 -3.23 13.09 -8.28
N ASN A 209 -2.35 13.21 -7.28
CA ASN A 209 -1.30 12.22 -7.02
C ASN A 209 -1.84 10.90 -6.43
N VAL A 210 -3.12 10.83 -6.09
CA VAL A 210 -3.77 9.61 -5.59
C VAL A 210 -4.22 8.76 -6.76
N GLU A 211 -3.77 7.50 -6.81
CA GLU A 211 -4.19 6.53 -7.82
C GLU A 211 -5.59 5.98 -7.51
N LEU A 212 -5.82 5.48 -6.30
CA LEU A 212 -7.10 4.93 -5.86
C LEU A 212 -7.55 5.55 -4.53
N ASN A 213 -8.76 6.10 -4.48
CA ASN A 213 -9.44 6.45 -3.24
C ASN A 213 -10.63 5.52 -2.97
N LEU A 214 -10.58 4.81 -1.85
CA LEU A 214 -11.72 4.10 -1.27
C LEU A 214 -12.33 4.97 -0.18
N ASN A 215 -13.53 5.48 -0.43
CA ASN A 215 -14.22 6.34 0.52
C ASN A 215 -15.42 5.61 1.12
N PHE A 216 -15.30 5.22 2.39
CA PHE A 216 -16.39 4.68 3.19
C PHE A 216 -17.05 5.83 3.93
N TYR A 217 -18.35 6.05 3.77
CA TYR A 217 -19.00 7.22 4.39
C TYR A 217 -20.45 6.94 4.80
N GLN A 218 -20.93 7.74 5.74
CA GLN A 218 -22.33 7.84 6.12
C GLN A 218 -22.73 9.32 6.22
N THR A 219 -24.00 9.64 5.97
CA THR A 219 -24.47 11.04 5.86
C THR A 219 -25.32 11.50 7.05
N THR A 220 -25.55 10.61 8.01
CA THR A 220 -26.33 10.84 9.23
C THR A 220 -25.48 11.60 10.25
N LEU A 221 -26.02 12.69 10.78
CA LEU A 221 -25.33 13.46 11.81
C LEU A 221 -25.18 12.65 13.08
N SER A 222 -23.96 12.57 13.59
CA SER A 222 -23.67 12.00 14.90
C SER A 222 -24.07 12.94 16.03
N LYS A 223 -23.94 12.47 17.29
CA LYS A 223 -24.14 13.31 18.49
C LYS A 223 -23.21 14.53 18.54
N ILE A 224 -22.04 14.44 17.90
CA ILE A 224 -21.07 15.55 17.77
C ILE A 224 -21.19 16.30 16.44
N LEU A 225 -22.31 16.10 15.72
CA LEU A 225 -22.61 16.72 14.43
C LEU A 225 -21.60 16.37 13.32
N SER A 226 -20.84 15.28 13.49
CA SER A 226 -19.95 14.75 12.45
C SER A 226 -20.73 13.89 11.47
N ARG A 227 -20.35 13.98 10.19
CA ARG A 227 -20.77 13.05 9.13
C ARG A 227 -19.74 13.05 8.00
N GLY A 228 -19.58 11.92 7.34
CA GLY A 228 -18.88 11.83 6.07
C GLY A 228 -19.75 12.28 4.90
N ASP A 229 -19.14 12.26 3.72
CA ASP A 229 -19.81 12.44 2.44
C ASP A 229 -18.99 11.77 1.33
N ALA A 230 -19.55 11.73 0.12
CA ALA A 230 -18.83 11.28 -1.06
C ALA A 230 -17.62 12.19 -1.37
N ASN A 231 -16.50 11.57 -1.74
CA ASN A 231 -15.32 12.25 -2.27
C ASN A 231 -15.42 12.42 -3.79
N TYR A 232 -14.70 13.39 -4.33
CA TYR A 232 -14.60 13.64 -5.77
C TYR A 232 -13.16 14.01 -6.17
N THR A 233 -12.86 13.95 -7.46
CA THR A 233 -11.59 14.41 -8.03
C THR A 233 -11.87 15.26 -9.26
N LYS A 234 -10.97 16.19 -9.56
CA LYS A 234 -10.91 16.89 -10.85
C LYS A 234 -9.85 16.28 -11.79
N GLY A 235 -8.93 15.49 -11.24
CA GLY A 235 -7.86 14.81 -11.96
C GLY A 235 -8.36 13.59 -12.73
N LYS A 236 -7.80 13.35 -13.92
CA LYS A 236 -8.20 12.23 -14.79
C LYS A 236 -7.59 10.88 -14.41
N GLN A 237 -6.56 10.89 -13.55
CA GLN A 237 -5.76 9.71 -13.20
C GLN A 237 -6.17 9.09 -11.86
N THR A 238 -7.01 9.76 -11.08
CA THR A 238 -7.48 9.30 -9.78
C THR A 238 -8.78 8.54 -9.91
N PHE A 239 -8.81 7.28 -9.45
CA PHE A 239 -10.01 6.47 -9.36
C PHE A 239 -10.65 6.62 -7.98
N ILE A 240 -11.95 6.92 -7.91
CA ILE A 240 -12.67 7.04 -6.65
C ILE A 240 -13.80 6.01 -6.57
N LYS A 241 -13.82 5.24 -5.49
CA LYS A 241 -14.91 4.32 -5.13
C LYS A 241 -15.60 4.82 -3.86
N ASN A 242 -16.73 5.48 -4.03
CA ASN A 242 -17.59 5.93 -2.94
C ASN A 242 -18.52 4.81 -2.47
N ILE A 243 -18.41 4.41 -1.20
CA ILE A 243 -19.13 3.28 -0.60
C ILE A 243 -19.91 3.80 0.61
N LYS A 244 -21.22 4.01 0.42
CA LYS A 244 -22.10 4.42 1.51
C LYS A 244 -22.35 3.24 2.46
N LYS A 245 -22.16 3.44 3.76
CA LYS A 245 -22.41 2.43 4.80
C LYS A 245 -23.65 2.79 5.63
N GLY A 246 -24.26 1.77 6.22
CA GLY A 246 -25.41 1.91 7.14
C GLY A 246 -25.01 2.07 8.61
N SER A 247 -23.73 1.86 8.94
CA SER A 247 -23.15 2.14 10.25
C SER A 247 -23.20 3.63 10.56
N SER A 248 -23.16 3.94 11.85
CA SER A 248 -23.11 5.30 12.38
C SER A 248 -21.68 5.86 12.33
N HIS A 249 -21.55 7.16 12.57
CA HIS A 249 -20.23 7.78 12.71
C HIS A 249 -19.33 7.07 13.73
N SER A 250 -19.90 6.51 14.80
CA SER A 250 -19.14 5.96 15.93
C SER A 250 -18.74 4.49 15.81
N ASP A 251 -19.22 3.77 14.79
CA ASP A 251 -18.94 2.34 14.59
C ASP A 251 -18.55 2.00 13.13
N ILE A 252 -18.47 3.01 12.27
CA ILE A 252 -18.18 2.81 10.86
C ILE A 252 -16.75 2.31 10.64
N ASP A 253 -15.79 2.75 11.45
CA ASP A 253 -14.40 2.30 11.37
C ASP A 253 -14.25 0.84 11.78
N GLU A 254 -14.92 0.37 12.84
CA GLU A 254 -14.92 -1.07 13.14
C GLU A 254 -15.69 -1.88 12.09
N SER A 255 -16.81 -1.36 11.59
CA SER A 255 -17.61 -2.06 10.57
C SER A 255 -16.90 -2.21 9.23
N THR A 256 -15.89 -1.38 8.96
CA THR A 256 -15.13 -1.38 7.70
C THR A 256 -13.71 -1.91 7.83
N GLN A 257 -13.22 -2.15 9.06
CA GLN A 257 -11.84 -2.53 9.34
C GLN A 257 -11.35 -3.71 8.50
N ASN A 258 -12.08 -4.83 8.43
CA ASN A 258 -11.65 -6.00 7.64
C ASN A 258 -11.53 -5.70 6.15
N GLN A 259 -12.42 -4.85 5.62
CA GLN A 259 -12.37 -4.44 4.22
C GLN A 259 -11.18 -3.51 3.97
N VAL A 260 -10.90 -2.60 4.91
CA VAL A 260 -9.74 -1.71 4.86
C VAL A 260 -8.44 -2.52 4.86
N GLU A 261 -8.28 -3.44 5.82
CA GLU A 261 -7.09 -4.28 5.95
C GLU A 261 -6.86 -5.13 4.70
N SER A 262 -7.91 -5.79 4.18
CA SER A 262 -7.81 -6.60 2.96
C SER A 262 -7.36 -5.80 1.73
N GLU A 263 -7.78 -4.55 1.59
CA GLU A 263 -7.38 -3.70 0.46
C GLU A 263 -5.91 -3.27 0.60
N ILE A 264 -5.46 -2.95 1.82
CA ILE A 264 -4.05 -2.61 2.11
C ILE A 264 -3.14 -3.82 1.85
N GLU A 265 -3.49 -4.98 2.40
CA GLU A 265 -2.78 -6.25 2.21
C GLU A 265 -2.65 -6.60 0.72
N SER A 266 -3.69 -6.32 -0.08
CA SER A 266 -3.67 -6.57 -1.53
C SER A 266 -2.71 -5.69 -2.32
N ILE A 267 -2.26 -4.57 -1.74
CA ILE A 267 -1.24 -3.70 -2.34
C ILE A 267 0.14 -4.10 -1.85
N ILE A 268 0.30 -4.42 -0.57
CA ILE A 268 1.58 -4.86 0.01
C ILE A 268 2.10 -6.13 -0.67
N LEU A 269 1.21 -7.01 -1.14
CA LEU A 269 1.61 -8.24 -1.84
C LEU A 269 1.83 -8.08 -3.35
N ARG A 270 1.66 -6.88 -3.92
CA ARG A 270 1.88 -6.63 -5.35
C ARG A 270 3.36 -6.43 -5.60
#